data_AF-A0A653BP02-F1
#
_entry.id   AF-A0A653BP02-F1
#
_cell.length_a   1.000
_cell.length_b   1.000
_cell.length_c   1.000
_cell.angle_alpha   90.00
_cell.angle_beta   90.00
_cell.angle_gamma   90.00
#
_symmetry.space_group_name_H-M   'P 1'
#
loop_
_entity.id
_entity.type
_entity.pdbx_description
1 polymer ?
#
loop_
_entity_poly.entity_id
_entity_poly.type
_entity_poly.pdbx_seq_one_letter_code
_entity_poly.pdbx_strand_id
1 'polypeptide(L)'
;MEKLFLFSNDLEELKEKSFNGLVGLNSLLINNNILKHVHPNIFSYTSNLKKLHLDSNKFQYLPAKCLDPLTQLVSIKLAKNPWHCDCNILYLAIWIDTNRAKLWDSQPTCRGPGDLGGLLLKDMSFNELCEGQWASMLSLSPRIPIKNKLNEEIMRNLTN
;
A
#
# COMPACT_ATOMS: atom_id res chain seq x y z
N MET A 1 0.98 -15.33 22.49
CA MET A 1 -0.05 -15.74 21.50
C MET A 1 0.59 -15.70 20.13
N GLU A 2 0.51 -16.80 19.36
CA GLU A 2 1.19 -16.93 18.07
C GLU A 2 0.28 -16.75 16.86
N LYS A 3 -1.00 -17.12 16.97
CA LYS A 3 -1.94 -17.08 15.85
C LYS A 3 -3.22 -16.40 16.30
N LEU A 4 -3.73 -15.50 15.46
CA LEU A 4 -4.98 -14.78 15.68
C LEU A 4 -5.87 -14.98 14.46
N PHE A 5 -7.04 -15.56 14.69
CA PHE A 5 -8.05 -15.87 13.69
C PHE A 5 -9.29 -14.99 13.94
N LEU A 6 -9.55 -14.07 13.01
CA LEU A 6 -10.69 -13.15 13.02
C LEU A 6 -11.45 -13.20 11.69
N PHE A 7 -11.21 -14.21 10.87
CA PHE A 7 -11.79 -14.32 9.53
C PHE A 7 -13.28 -14.67 9.57
N SER A 8 -14.03 -14.30 8.52
CA SER A 8 -15.47 -14.57 8.38
C SER A 8 -16.30 -14.03 9.54
N ASN A 9 -16.06 -12.76 9.85
CA ASN A 9 -16.89 -11.96 10.76
C ASN A 9 -17.34 -10.68 10.02
N ASP A 10 -18.03 -9.79 10.73
CA ASP A 10 -18.49 -8.50 10.22
C ASP A 10 -17.61 -7.35 10.76
N LEU A 11 -16.29 -7.54 10.84
CA LEU A 11 -15.40 -6.48 11.31
C LEU A 11 -15.37 -5.33 10.31
N GLU A 12 -15.77 -4.14 10.79
CA GLU A 12 -15.81 -2.90 10.00
C GLU A 12 -14.56 -2.03 10.19
N GLU A 13 -13.95 -2.09 11.36
CA GLU A 13 -12.82 -1.23 11.73
C GLU A 13 -11.78 -1.97 12.57
N LEU A 14 -10.51 -1.61 12.39
CA LEU A 14 -9.42 -1.91 13.31
C LEU A 14 -8.82 -0.61 13.82
N LYS A 15 -8.88 -0.39 15.13
CA LYS A 15 -8.24 0.76 15.80
C LYS A 15 -6.72 0.62 15.73
N GLU A 16 -6.00 1.74 15.79
CA GLU A 16 -4.52 1.78 15.73
C GLU A 16 -3.84 0.74 16.63
N LYS A 17 -4.34 0.57 17.86
CA LYS A 17 -3.73 -0.29 18.89
C LYS A 17 -4.34 -1.68 18.97
N SER A 18 -5.11 -2.12 17.97
CA SER A 18 -5.82 -3.41 17.99
C SER A 18 -4.89 -4.61 18.17
N PHE A 19 -3.64 -4.50 17.73
CA PHE A 19 -2.62 -5.56 17.86
C PHE A 19 -1.49 -5.21 18.84
N ASN A 20 -1.66 -4.15 19.65
CA ASN A 20 -0.69 -3.79 20.66
C ASN A 20 -0.53 -4.92 21.69
N GLY A 21 0.71 -5.23 22.06
CA GLY A 21 1.05 -6.32 22.98
C GLY A 21 1.10 -7.71 22.33
N LEU A 22 0.67 -7.88 21.08
CA LEU A 22 0.73 -9.16 20.35
C LEU A 22 2.12 -9.41 19.71
N VAL A 23 3.19 -9.16 20.44
CA VAL A 23 4.58 -9.19 19.92
C VAL A 23 4.98 -10.58 19.37
N GLY A 24 4.42 -11.65 19.93
CA GLY A 24 4.66 -13.03 19.49
C GLY A 24 3.80 -13.50 18.31
N LEU A 25 2.97 -12.64 17.73
CA LEU A 25 2.04 -13.02 16.67
C LEU A 25 2.78 -13.34 15.37
N ASN A 26 2.60 -14.56 14.85
CA ASN A 26 3.17 -15.07 13.62
C ASN A 26 2.15 -15.24 12.48
N SER A 27 0.86 -15.41 12.80
CA SER A 27 -0.20 -15.57 11.81
C SER A 27 -1.42 -14.73 12.17
N LEU A 28 -1.85 -13.88 11.25
CA LEU A 28 -3.02 -13.02 11.39
C LEU A 28 -3.94 -13.25 10.20
N LEU A 29 -5.13 -13.79 10.47
CA LEU A 29 -6.14 -14.07 9.46
C LEU A 29 -7.37 -13.21 9.75
N ILE A 30 -7.54 -12.15 8.96
CA ILE A 30 -8.67 -11.20 9.07
C ILE A 30 -9.46 -11.10 7.74
N ASN A 31 -9.27 -12.09 6.85
CA ASN A 31 -9.99 -12.19 5.58
C ASN A 31 -11.49 -12.44 5.76
N ASN A 32 -12.28 -12.21 4.70
CA ASN A 32 -13.74 -12.32 4.74
C ASN A 32 -14.36 -11.44 5.85
N ASN A 33 -14.01 -10.17 5.89
CA ASN A 33 -14.65 -9.16 6.73
C ASN A 33 -15.09 -7.98 5.84
N ILE A 34 -15.50 -6.87 6.45
CA ILE A 34 -15.94 -5.66 5.74
C ILE A 34 -15.04 -4.45 6.01
N LEU A 35 -13.77 -4.71 6.33
CA LEU A 35 -12.76 -3.70 6.61
C LEU A 35 -12.48 -2.85 5.36
N LYS A 36 -12.52 -1.53 5.53
CA LYS A 36 -12.30 -0.56 4.43
C LYS A 36 -10.92 0.10 4.48
N HIS A 37 -10.40 0.27 5.69
CA HIS A 37 -9.14 0.96 5.96
C HIS A 37 -8.39 0.29 7.12
N VAL A 38 -7.10 0.54 7.17
CA VAL A 38 -6.26 0.24 8.35
C VAL A 38 -5.50 1.49 8.74
N HIS A 39 -5.14 1.59 10.01
CA HIS A 39 -4.22 2.64 10.47
C HIS A 39 -2.81 2.42 9.88
N PRO A 40 -2.04 3.46 9.53
CA PRO A 40 -0.67 3.31 9.00
C PRO A 40 0.26 2.50 9.89
N ASN A 41 0.07 2.58 11.21
CA ASN A 41 0.89 1.90 12.22
C ASN A 41 0.27 0.59 12.75
N ILE A 42 -0.76 0.06 12.09
CA ILE A 42 -1.51 -1.10 12.61
C ILE A 42 -0.61 -2.32 12.86
N PHE A 43 0.44 -2.50 12.06
CA PHE A 43 1.36 -3.64 12.13
C PHE A 43 2.69 -3.34 12.85
N SER A 44 2.85 -2.15 13.44
CA SER A 44 4.11 -1.72 14.07
C SER A 44 4.52 -2.58 15.28
N TYR A 45 3.56 -3.25 15.93
CA TYR A 45 3.79 -4.11 17.09
C TYR A 45 3.93 -5.60 16.75
N THR A 46 3.76 -5.98 15.48
CA THR A 46 3.69 -7.39 15.03
C THR A 46 4.78 -7.69 13.99
N SER A 47 6.02 -7.29 14.25
CA SER A 47 7.16 -7.50 13.31
C SER A 47 7.50 -8.98 13.07
N ASN A 48 7.10 -9.87 13.99
CA ASN A 48 7.26 -11.32 13.86
C ASN A 48 6.22 -12.00 12.95
N LEU A 49 5.30 -11.23 12.36
CA LEU A 49 4.24 -11.78 11.53
C LEU A 49 4.81 -12.40 10.25
N LYS A 50 4.51 -13.69 10.06
CA LYS A 50 4.94 -14.50 8.91
C LYS A 50 3.82 -14.66 7.88
N LYS A 51 2.57 -14.72 8.35
CA LYS A 51 1.40 -14.95 7.51
C LYS A 51 0.31 -13.90 7.78
N LEU A 52 -0.13 -13.23 6.72
CA LEU A 52 -1.16 -12.19 6.79
C LEU A 52 -2.22 -12.43 5.72
N HIS A 53 -3.47 -12.62 6.12
CA HIS A 53 -4.59 -12.70 5.18
C HIS A 53 -5.48 -11.46 5.31
N LEU A 54 -5.49 -10.63 4.27
CA LEU A 54 -6.34 -9.45 4.12
C LEU A 54 -7.36 -9.62 2.98
N ASP A 55 -7.32 -10.74 2.27
CA ASP A 55 -8.18 -11.00 1.11
C ASP A 55 -9.67 -10.95 1.47
N SER A 56 -10.51 -10.71 0.46
CA SER A 56 -11.96 -10.71 0.62
C SER A 56 -12.46 -9.71 1.69
N ASN A 57 -11.88 -8.51 1.71
CA ASN A 57 -12.32 -7.36 2.50
C ASN A 57 -12.85 -6.25 1.56
N LYS A 58 -12.91 -5.00 2.05
CA LYS A 58 -13.34 -3.82 1.30
C LYS A 58 -12.21 -2.77 1.18
N PHE A 59 -10.95 -3.19 1.27
CA PHE A 59 -9.82 -2.27 1.14
C PHE A 59 -9.74 -1.69 -0.27
N GLN A 60 -9.65 -0.37 -0.34
CA GLN A 60 -9.43 0.35 -1.60
C GLN A 60 -7.93 0.64 -1.81
N TYR A 61 -7.18 0.81 -0.74
CA TYR A 61 -5.73 0.95 -0.72
C TYR A 61 -5.22 0.54 0.66
N LEU A 62 -3.90 0.34 0.78
CA LEU A 62 -3.23 0.25 2.08
C LEU A 62 -2.39 1.52 2.30
N PRO A 63 -2.38 2.09 3.52
CA PRO A 63 -1.58 3.28 3.77
C PRO A 63 -0.11 3.06 3.45
N ALA A 64 0.55 4.12 2.96
CA ALA A 64 1.97 4.04 2.63
C ALA A 64 2.79 3.51 3.81
N LYS A 65 3.70 2.58 3.52
CA LYS A 65 4.64 1.97 4.48
C LYS A 65 4.01 1.10 5.57
N CYS A 66 2.70 0.84 5.53
CA CYS A 66 2.06 0.08 6.62
C CYS A 66 2.55 -1.38 6.71
N LEU A 67 3.07 -1.96 5.63
CA LEU A 67 3.62 -3.33 5.60
C LEU A 67 5.12 -3.38 5.90
N ASP A 68 5.82 -2.24 5.93
CA ASP A 68 7.27 -2.17 6.14
C ASP A 68 7.75 -2.81 7.45
N PRO A 69 7.02 -2.71 8.59
CA PRO A 69 7.40 -3.38 9.83
C PRO A 69 7.42 -4.91 9.73
N LEU A 70 6.75 -5.51 8.74
CA LEU A 70 6.56 -6.96 8.61
C LEU A 70 7.77 -7.63 7.93
N THR A 71 8.95 -7.49 8.53
CA THR A 71 10.23 -7.99 7.97
C THR A 71 10.30 -9.51 7.88
N GLN A 72 9.51 -10.23 8.69
CA GLN A 72 9.44 -11.70 8.70
C GLN A 72 8.34 -12.27 7.79
N LEU A 73 7.64 -11.43 7.03
CA LEU A 73 6.50 -11.84 6.23
C LEU A 73 6.94 -12.75 5.08
N VAL A 74 6.34 -13.94 5.01
CA VAL A 74 6.58 -14.93 3.96
C VAL A 74 5.36 -15.18 3.08
N SER A 75 4.16 -14.87 3.60
CA SER A 75 2.89 -15.11 2.91
C SER A 75 1.90 -13.99 3.20
N ILE A 76 1.39 -13.38 2.13
CA ILE A 76 0.29 -12.44 2.17
C ILE A 76 -0.79 -12.84 1.16
N LYS A 77 -2.05 -12.57 1.52
CA LYS A 77 -3.21 -12.65 0.62
C LYS A 77 -3.92 -11.31 0.56
N LEU A 78 -4.17 -10.82 -0.64
CA LEU A 78 -4.68 -9.47 -0.94
C LEU A 78 -5.83 -9.47 -1.96
N ALA A 79 -6.11 -10.61 -2.61
CA ALA A 79 -7.14 -10.73 -3.62
C ALA A 79 -8.53 -10.34 -3.12
N LYS A 80 -9.46 -10.11 -4.04
CA LYS A 80 -10.88 -9.86 -3.74
C LYS A 80 -11.10 -8.63 -2.82
N ASN A 81 -10.23 -7.64 -2.92
CA ASN A 81 -10.45 -6.30 -2.38
C ASN A 81 -10.72 -5.33 -3.55
N PRO A 82 -11.58 -4.32 -3.38
CA PRO A 82 -11.91 -3.34 -4.42
C PRO A 82 -10.81 -2.28 -4.57
N TRP A 83 -9.60 -2.70 -4.96
CA TRP A 83 -8.42 -1.84 -5.09
C TRP A 83 -8.70 -0.66 -6.03
N HIS A 84 -8.62 0.56 -5.49
CA HIS A 84 -8.83 1.80 -6.22
C HIS A 84 -7.47 2.30 -6.73
N CYS A 85 -7.25 2.22 -8.03
CA CYS A 85 -5.97 2.47 -8.67
C CYS A 85 -5.78 3.94 -9.00
N ASP A 86 -5.48 4.71 -7.97
CA ASP A 86 -5.05 6.10 -8.02
C ASP A 86 -3.70 6.28 -7.30
N CYS A 87 -3.29 7.52 -7.05
CA CYS A 87 -2.01 7.76 -6.39
C CYS A 87 -1.93 7.22 -4.94
N ASN A 88 -3.06 6.97 -4.27
CA ASN A 88 -3.06 6.43 -2.91
C ASN A 88 -2.62 4.97 -2.86
N ILE A 89 -2.81 4.19 -3.93
CA ILE A 89 -2.40 2.78 -3.98
C ILE A 89 -0.96 2.56 -4.42
N LEU A 90 -0.25 3.60 -4.86
CA LEU A 90 1.10 3.51 -5.43
C LEU A 90 2.06 2.69 -4.57
N TYR A 91 2.04 2.90 -3.25
CA TYR A 91 2.86 2.12 -2.32
C TYR A 91 2.60 0.62 -2.46
N LEU A 92 1.33 0.21 -2.47
CA LEU A 92 0.95 -1.19 -2.54
C LEU A 92 1.30 -1.79 -3.91
N ALA A 93 1.12 -1.04 -5.00
CA ALA A 93 1.54 -1.47 -6.33
C ALA A 93 3.04 -1.82 -6.38
N ILE A 94 3.89 -0.89 -5.93
CA ILE A 94 5.36 -1.09 -5.86
C ILE A 94 5.71 -2.23 -4.90
N TRP A 95 5.03 -2.31 -3.74
CA TRP A 95 5.30 -3.36 -2.76
C TRP A 95 5.01 -4.75 -3.33
N ILE A 96 3.87 -4.92 -4.01
CA ILE A 96 3.51 -6.19 -4.66
C ILE A 96 4.53 -6.54 -5.74
N ASP A 97 4.91 -5.57 -6.57
CA ASP A 97 5.89 -5.78 -7.64
C ASP A 97 7.25 -6.25 -7.10
N THR A 98 7.70 -5.68 -5.98
CA THR A 98 8.96 -6.05 -5.33
C THR A 98 8.86 -7.36 -4.53
N ASN A 99 7.66 -7.74 -4.09
CA ASN A 99 7.43 -8.89 -3.19
C ASN A 99 6.59 -10.01 -3.82
N ARG A 100 6.64 -10.17 -5.16
CA ARG A 100 5.83 -11.15 -5.92
C ARG A 100 5.80 -12.56 -5.30
N ALA A 101 6.95 -13.06 -4.82
CA ALA A 101 7.07 -14.39 -4.21
C ALA A 101 6.33 -14.56 -2.86
N LYS A 102 5.97 -13.45 -2.19
CA LYS A 102 5.23 -13.46 -0.92
C LYS A 102 3.72 -13.48 -1.12
N LEU A 103 3.22 -13.31 -2.34
CA LEU A 103 1.79 -13.31 -2.65
C LEU A 103 1.30 -14.74 -2.89
N TRP A 104 0.39 -15.25 -2.03
CA TRP A 104 -0.05 -16.66 -2.02
C TRP A 104 -1.51 -16.85 -2.44
N ASP A 105 -2.06 -15.89 -3.17
CA ASP A 105 -3.39 -15.94 -3.79
C ASP A 105 -3.36 -15.40 -5.22
N SER A 106 -4.53 -15.28 -5.85
CA SER A 106 -4.64 -14.68 -7.18
C SER A 106 -4.14 -13.24 -7.16
N GLN A 107 -3.49 -12.79 -8.23
CA GLN A 107 -2.95 -11.45 -8.30
C GLN A 107 -4.03 -10.38 -8.09
N PRO A 108 -3.82 -9.41 -7.17
CA PRO A 108 -4.68 -8.25 -7.01
C PRO A 108 -4.87 -7.49 -8.33
N THR A 109 -6.13 -7.20 -8.65
CA THR A 109 -6.51 -6.37 -9.79
C THR A 109 -7.15 -5.09 -9.32
N CYS A 110 -6.97 -4.02 -10.10
CA CYS A 110 -7.68 -2.77 -9.95
C CYS A 110 -9.19 -3.00 -10.12
N ARG A 111 -10.00 -2.43 -9.23
CA ARG A 111 -11.45 -2.33 -9.44
C ARG A 111 -11.81 -1.21 -10.43
N GLY A 112 -10.97 -0.20 -10.50
CA GLY A 112 -11.08 1.05 -11.26
C GLY A 112 -10.07 2.06 -10.70
N PRO A 113 -10.16 3.35 -11.04
CA PRO A 113 -11.19 3.98 -11.87
C PRO A 113 -11.00 3.70 -13.38
N GLY A 114 -12.08 3.88 -14.15
CA GLY A 114 -12.04 3.86 -15.63
C GLY A 114 -11.41 2.61 -16.22
N ASP A 115 -10.55 2.82 -17.21
CA ASP A 115 -9.89 1.77 -17.98
C ASP A 115 -8.83 0.99 -17.19
N LEU A 116 -8.47 1.44 -15.97
CA LEU A 116 -7.61 0.68 -15.08
C LEU A 116 -8.35 -0.53 -14.48
N GLY A 117 -9.68 -0.56 -14.52
CA GLY A 117 -10.47 -1.68 -14.01
C GLY A 117 -10.09 -3.01 -14.67
N GLY A 118 -9.73 -3.99 -13.85
CA GLY A 118 -9.32 -5.33 -14.28
C GLY A 118 -7.82 -5.48 -14.52
N LEU A 119 -7.05 -4.39 -14.62
CA LEU A 119 -5.59 -4.46 -14.76
C LEU A 119 -4.94 -4.95 -13.47
N LEU A 120 -3.77 -5.59 -13.61
CA LEU A 120 -3.01 -6.14 -12.47
C LEU A 120 -2.33 -5.01 -11.70
N LEU A 121 -2.48 -5.00 -10.38
CA LEU A 121 -1.96 -3.92 -9.54
C LEU A 121 -0.42 -3.84 -9.56
N LYS A 122 0.26 -4.97 -9.78
CA LYS A 122 1.73 -5.03 -9.86
C LYS A 122 2.31 -4.34 -11.10
N ASP A 123 1.50 -4.18 -12.15
CA ASP A 123 1.95 -3.62 -13.43
C ASP A 123 1.71 -2.10 -13.46
N MET A 124 1.13 -1.55 -12.39
CA MET A 124 0.85 -0.12 -12.27
C MET A 124 2.11 0.64 -11.84
N SER A 125 2.41 1.71 -12.56
CA SER A 125 3.49 2.64 -12.29
C SER A 125 2.97 3.98 -11.74
N PHE A 126 3.91 4.87 -11.40
CA PHE A 126 3.60 6.25 -11.02
C PHE A 126 2.83 7.00 -12.10
N ASN A 127 3.14 6.74 -13.37
CA ASN A 127 2.50 7.44 -14.47
C ASN A 127 1.04 7.02 -14.62
N GLU A 128 0.73 5.72 -14.61
CA GLU A 128 -0.68 5.29 -14.70
C GLU A 128 -1.52 5.71 -13.49
N LEU A 129 -0.92 5.76 -12.29
CA LEU A 129 -1.65 5.99 -11.04
C LEU A 129 -1.76 7.48 -10.64
N CYS A 130 -0.73 8.28 -10.92
CA CYS A 130 -0.60 9.65 -10.39
C CYS A 130 -0.52 10.72 -11.47
N GLU A 131 -0.08 10.39 -12.70
CA GLU A 131 0.04 11.38 -13.77
C GLU A 131 -1.35 11.81 -14.24
N GLY A 132 -1.63 13.12 -14.14
CA GLY A 132 -2.97 13.69 -14.29
C GLY A 132 -3.60 14.21 -13.00
N GLN A 133 -3.16 13.76 -11.82
CA GLN A 133 -3.53 14.40 -10.54
C GLN A 133 -2.78 15.73 -10.32
N TRP A 134 -1.58 15.89 -10.89
CA TRP A 134 -0.88 17.19 -10.92
C TRP A 134 -1.52 18.17 -11.90
N ALA A 135 -2.25 17.70 -12.91
CA ALA A 135 -3.04 18.59 -13.78
C ALA A 135 -4.21 19.24 -13.01
N SER A 136 -4.70 18.60 -11.94
CA SER A 136 -5.67 19.22 -11.01
C SER A 136 -5.00 20.22 -10.04
N MET A 137 -3.67 20.17 -9.92
CA MET A 137 -2.85 21.17 -9.20
C MET A 137 -2.36 22.31 -10.10
N LEU A 138 -2.87 22.44 -11.34
CA LEU A 138 -2.57 23.59 -12.20
C LEU A 138 -2.99 24.95 -11.56
N SER A 139 -3.78 24.94 -10.49
CA SER A 139 -4.11 26.11 -9.68
C SER A 139 -3.21 26.35 -8.46
N LEU A 140 -2.22 25.49 -8.20
CA LEU A 140 -1.24 25.65 -7.13
C LEU A 140 0.15 25.80 -7.74
N SER A 141 0.79 26.94 -7.48
CA SER A 141 2.16 27.18 -7.94
C SER A 141 3.10 26.11 -7.36
N PRO A 142 3.83 25.35 -8.20
CA PRO A 142 4.77 24.34 -7.70
C PRO A 142 5.89 25.02 -6.93
N ARG A 143 6.09 24.64 -5.66
CA ARG A 143 7.36 24.92 -4.97
C ARG A 143 8.42 24.04 -5.60
N ILE A 144 9.32 24.67 -6.36
CA ILE A 144 10.46 24.01 -6.98
C ILE A 144 11.25 23.24 -5.91
N PRO A 145 11.48 21.91 -6.07
CA PRO A 145 12.41 21.17 -5.24
C PRO A 145 13.83 21.76 -5.38
N ILE A 146 14.58 21.92 -4.28
CA ILE A 146 15.88 22.61 -4.20
C ILE A 146 17.03 21.85 -4.95
N LYS A 147 16.72 21.00 -5.93
CA LYS A 147 17.74 20.23 -6.66
C LYS A 147 18.30 20.88 -7.93
N ASN A 148 17.88 22.09 -8.30
CA ASN A 148 18.38 22.75 -9.52
C ASN A 148 19.09 24.10 -9.35
N LYS A 149 19.31 24.60 -8.13
CA LYS A 149 20.14 25.81 -7.96
C LYS A 149 21.62 25.59 -8.28
N LEU A 150 22.14 24.37 -8.08
CA LEU A 150 23.55 24.07 -8.35
C LEU A 150 23.86 24.02 -9.85
N ASN A 151 22.91 23.59 -10.68
CA ASN A 151 23.11 23.44 -12.12
C ASN A 151 23.08 24.79 -12.85
N GLU A 152 22.27 25.75 -12.40
CA GLU A 152 22.26 27.11 -12.96
C GLU A 152 23.53 27.90 -12.62
N GLU A 153 24.10 27.70 -11.42
CA GLU A 153 25.32 28.38 -11.00
C GLU A 153 26.57 27.83 -11.70
N ILE A 154 26.62 26.51 -11.97
CA ILE A 154 27.68 25.88 -12.76
C ILE A 154 27.64 26.35 -14.22
N MET A 155 26.45 26.45 -14.84
CA MET A 155 26.32 26.90 -16.23
C MET A 155 26.66 28.39 -16.40
N ARG A 156 26.44 29.22 -15.38
CA ARG A 156 26.78 30.66 -15.42
C ARG A 156 28.28 30.92 -15.29
N ASN A 157 29.03 30.01 -14.65
CA ASN A 157 30.49 30.11 -14.50
C ASN A 157 31.27 29.53 -15.68
N LEU A 158 30.61 28.87 -16.64
CA LEU A 158 31.24 28.33 -17.86
C LEU A 158 31.13 29.28 -19.07
N THR A 159 30.40 30.38 -18.94
CA THR A 159 30.19 31.39 -20.01
C THR A 159 30.87 32.73 -19.72
N ASN A 160 31.82 32.79 -18.78
CA ASN A 160 32.67 33.96 -18.51
C ASN A 160 34.15 33.58 -18.61
#